data_AF-A0A920GKV2-F1
#
_entry.id   AF-A0A920GKV2-F1
#
_cell.length_a   1.000
_cell.length_b   1.000
_cell.length_c   1.000
_cell.angle_alpha   90.00
_cell.angle_beta   90.00
_cell.angle_gamma   90.00
#
_symmetry.space_group_name_H-M   'P 1'
#
loop_
_entity.id
_entity.type
_entity.pdbx_description
1 polymer ?
#
loop_
_entity_poly.entity_id
_entity_poly.type
_entity_poly.pdbx_seq_one_letter_code
_entity_poly.pdbx_strand_id
1 'polypeptide(L)' 'MTGEALIQREDDREETIRNRLSIYHDQTRPLVDFYRELEGVEYHSLDGVGEVDDIASLIMTALA' A
#
# COMPACT_ATOMS: atom_id res chain seq x y z
N MET A 1 19.68 -19.14 13.39
CA MET A 1 18.25 -19.45 13.20
C MET A 1 17.76 -20.13 14.46
N THR A 2 16.61 -19.74 15.03
CA THR A 2 16.14 -20.19 16.35
C THR A 2 15.50 -21.58 16.33
N GLY A 3 15.01 -22.06 15.18
CA GLY A 3 14.48 -23.43 15.01
C GLY A 3 13.05 -23.64 15.52
N GLU A 4 12.39 -22.58 15.97
CA GLU A 4 10.99 -22.62 16.40
C GLU A 4 10.05 -22.82 15.20
N ALA A 5 8.88 -23.39 15.46
CA ALA A 5 7.87 -23.60 14.43
C ALA A 5 7.31 -22.25 13.93
N LEU A 6 7.20 -22.11 12.61
CA LEU A 6 6.52 -20.97 12.01
C LEU A 6 5.01 -21.05 12.26
N ILE A 7 4.40 -19.89 12.51
CA ILE A 7 2.96 -19.75 12.60
C ILE A 7 2.48 -18.68 11.63
N GLN A 8 1.27 -18.85 11.11
CA GLN A 8 0.55 -17.80 10.40
C GLN A 8 -0.28 -17.02 11.42
N ARG A 9 -0.17 -15.70 11.42
CA ARG A 9 -1.03 -14.87 12.26
C ARG A 9 -2.48 -14.97 11.77
N GLU A 10 -3.43 -14.87 12.68
CA GLU A 10 -4.86 -14.94 12.36
C GLU A 10 -5.29 -13.91 11.29
N ASP A 11 -4.76 -12.70 11.35
CA ASP A 11 -5.08 -11.63 10.39
C ASP A 11 -4.47 -11.82 8.99
N ASP A 12 -3.51 -12.73 8.86
CA ASP A 12 -2.87 -13.05 7.58
C ASP A 12 -3.63 -14.18 6.82
N ARG A 13 -4.81 -14.59 7.30
CA ARG A 13 -5.69 -15.52 6.57
C ARG A 13 -6.32 -14.84 5.36
N GLU A 14 -6.50 -15.62 4.29
CA GLU A 14 -7.04 -15.11 3.02
C GLU A 14 -8.38 -14.39 3.17
N GLU A 15 -9.30 -14.95 3.96
CA GLU A 15 -10.60 -14.32 4.23
C GLU A 15 -10.45 -12.93 4.86
N THR A 16 -9.58 -12.82 5.89
CA THR A 16 -9.28 -11.54 6.55
C THR A 16 -8.63 -10.55 5.58
N ILE A 17 -7.69 -11.01 4.75
CA ILE A 17 -7.03 -10.18 3.73
C ILE A 17 -8.07 -9.65 2.72
N ARG A 18 -8.91 -10.53 2.16
CA ARG A 18 -9.94 -10.14 1.19
C ARG A 18 -10.93 -9.13 1.78
N ASN A 19 -11.37 -9.35 3.03
CA ASN A 19 -12.26 -8.42 3.73
C ASN A 19 -11.60 -7.04 3.91
N ARG A 20 -10.34 -6.99 4.35
CA ARG A 20 -9.59 -5.72 4.51
C ARG A 20 -9.39 -4.99 3.19
N LEU A 21 -9.10 -5.72 2.11
CA LEU A 21 -8.99 -5.13 0.76
C LEU A 21 -10.32 -4.58 0.27
N SER A 22 -11.44 -5.27 0.52
CA SER A 22 -12.78 -4.75 0.19
C SER A 22 -13.04 -3.43 0.92
N ILE A 23 -12.82 -3.40 2.24
CA ILE A 23 -13.02 -2.18 3.05
C ILE A 23 -12.14 -1.03 2.55
N TYR A 24 -10.88 -1.29 2.19
CA TYR A 24 -10.00 -0.28 1.60
C TYR A 24 -10.59 0.29 0.30
N HIS A 25 -11.07 -0.57 -0.61
CA HIS A 25 -11.67 -0.12 -1.87
C HIS A 25 -12.97 0.65 -1.67
N ASP A 26 -13.79 0.26 -0.69
CA ASP A 26 -15.09 0.89 -0.44
C ASP A 26 -14.96 2.21 0.34
N GLN A 27 -14.00 2.32 1.25
CA GLN A 27 -13.93 3.43 2.21
C GLN A 27 -12.68 4.30 2.08
N THR A 28 -11.54 3.73 1.71
CA THR A 28 -10.26 4.47 1.63
C THR A 28 -9.97 4.99 0.23
N ARG A 29 -10.28 4.22 -0.82
CA ARG A 29 -10.06 4.62 -2.22
C ARG A 29 -10.73 5.96 -2.59
N PRO A 30 -11.96 6.29 -2.14
CA PRO A 30 -12.55 7.60 -2.42
C PRO A 30 -11.71 8.78 -1.93
N LEU A 31 -10.95 8.62 -0.83
CA LEU A 31 -10.05 9.65 -0.34
C LEU A 31 -8.83 9.84 -1.26
N VAL A 32 -8.35 8.77 -1.87
CA VAL A 32 -7.28 8.84 -2.89
C VAL A 32 -7.77 9.62 -4.11
N ASP A 33 -8.98 9.32 -4.58
CA ASP A 33 -9.59 10.03 -5.72
C ASP A 33 -9.76 11.53 -5.42
N PHE A 34 -10.21 11.89 -4.21
CA PHE A 34 -10.30 13.28 -3.76
C PHE A 34 -8.97 14.03 -3.89
N TYR A 35 -7.87 13.49 -3.36
CA TYR A 35 -6.57 14.17 -3.41
C TYR A 35 -5.96 14.21 -4.82
N ARG A 36 -6.26 13.22 -5.67
CA ARG A 36 -5.82 13.22 -7.07
C ARG A 36 -6.45 14.37 -7.88
N GLU A 37 -7.68 14.75 -7.53
CA GLU A 37 -8.46 15.77 -8.24
C GLU A 37 -8.36 17.15 -7.59
N LEU A 38 -7.74 17.26 -6.41
CA LEU A 38 -7.66 18.49 -5.65
C LEU A 38 -6.65 19.47 -6.27
N GLU A 39 -7.14 20.64 -6.69
CA GLU A 39 -6.28 21.71 -7.19
C GLU A 39 -5.32 22.24 -6.12
N GLY A 40 -4.08 22.53 -6.52
CA GLY A 40 -3.05 23.05 -5.63
C GLY A 40 -2.36 21.99 -4.77
N VAL A 41 -2.66 20.70 -4.96
CA VAL A 41 -1.92 19.58 -4.37
C VAL A 41 -1.23 18.80 -5.48
N GLU A 42 0.05 18.52 -5.28
CA GLU A 42 0.81 17.64 -6.16
C GLU A 42 0.59 16.18 -5.74
N TYR A 43 0.02 15.39 -6.65
CA TYR A 43 -0.29 13.99 -6.43
C TYR A 43 0.62 13.10 -7.28
N HIS A 44 1.30 12.15 -6.63
CA HIS A 44 2.10 11.13 -7.31
C HIS A 44 1.56 9.74 -6.97
N SER A 45 1.34 8.93 -8.00
CA SER A 45 1.06 7.49 -7.87
C SER A 45 2.26 6.72 -8.40
N LEU A 46 2.79 5.82 -7.58
CA LEU A 46 3.99 5.03 -7.87
C LEU A 46 3.65 3.55 -7.72
N ASP A 47 4.26 2.70 -8.55
CA ASP A 47 4.14 1.25 -8.40
C ASP A 47 4.91 0.79 -7.16
N GLY A 48 4.24 0.03 -6.29
CA GLY A 48 4.81 -0.52 -5.06
C GLY A 48 5.37 -1.93 -5.22
N VAL A 49 5.47 -2.43 -6.45
CA VAL A 49 6.01 -3.77 -6.76
C VAL A 49 7.46 -3.65 -7.23
N GLY A 50 8.39 -4.28 -6.50
CA GLY A 50 9.81 -4.30 -6.84
C GLY A 50 10.71 -4.36 -5.62
N GLU A 51 11.99 -4.10 -5.83
CA GLU A 51 12.97 -3.96 -4.75
C GLU A 51 12.75 -2.66 -3.98
N VAL A 52 12.99 -2.70 -2.66
CA VAL A 52 12.75 -1.56 -1.77
C VAL A 52 13.59 -0.34 -2.18
N ASP A 53 14.84 -0.55 -2.59
CA ASP A 53 15.76 0.53 -2.98
C ASP A 53 15.31 1.23 -4.29
N ASP A 54 14.72 0.48 -5.22
CA ASP A 54 14.16 1.02 -6.46
C ASP A 54 12.94 1.88 -6.16
N ILE A 55 12.03 1.39 -5.30
CA ILE A 55 10.83 2.12 -4.88
C ILE A 55 11.22 3.41 -4.13
N ALA A 56 12.22 3.34 -3.25
CA ALA A 56 12.72 4.53 -2.54
C ALA A 56 13.26 5.58 -3.51
N SER A 57 14.00 5.16 -4.53
CA SER A 57 14.52 6.06 -5.57
C SER A 57 13.41 6.68 -6.42
N LEU A 58 12.37 5.92 -6.74
CA LEU A 58 11.17 6.43 -7.43
C LEU A 58 10.47 7.52 -6.61
N ILE A 59 10.29 7.31 -5.29
CA ILE A 59 9.69 8.31 -4.39
C ILE A 59 10.52 9.59 -4.36
N MET A 60 11.85 9.48 -4.20
CA MET A 60 12.73 10.66 -4.17
C MET A 60 12.70 11.45 -5.49
N THR A 61 12.61 10.74 -6.62
CA THR A 61 12.52 11.37 -7.94
C THR A 61 11.20 12.09 -8.14
N ALA A 62 10.09 11.54 -7.63
CA ALA A 62 8.78 12.16 -7.72
C ALA A 62 8.66 13.45 -6.89
N LEU A 63 9.46 13.60 -5.83
CA LEU A 63 9.41 14.75 -4.91
C LEU A 63 10.46 15.84 -5.19
N ALA A 64 11.30 15.66 -6.23
CA ALA A 64 12.42 16.55 -6.55
C ALA A 64 12.01 17.66 -7.53
#